data_AF-A0A4Q4CVW9-F1
#
_entry.id   AF-A0A4Q4CVW9-F1
#
_cell.length_a   1.000
_cell.length_b   1.000
_cell.length_c   1.000
_cell.angle_alpha   90.00
_cell.angle_beta   90.00
_cell.angle_gamma   90.00
#
_symmetry.space_group_name_H-M   'P 1'
#
loop_
_entity.id
_entity.type
_entity.pdbx_description
1 polymer ?
#
loop_
_entity_poly.entity_id
_entity_poly.type
_entity_poly.pdbx_seq_one_letter_code
_entity_poly.pdbx_strand_id
1 'polypeptide(L)'
;DLAQYELGEGPCVDAATDLRSSVSGSVGHDGRWPLWGPAAEALGVRSVLSADMHGRDRRIGALNLYSTSEDVFTRESVEIAKVLADQSAAVMAAMRAEEGMRAALETRTVIGQAQGMLMERFGLDASQAFSVLRRFSQDNNIRLVDVAGQLVSTRAIP
;
A
#
# COMPACT_ATOMS: atom_id res chain seq x y z
N ASP A 1 11.20 -4.77 -11.00
CA ASP A 1 10.77 -4.60 -9.60
C ASP A 1 10.83 -5.88 -8.77
N LEU A 2 10.18 -7.00 -9.15
CA LEU A 2 10.19 -8.22 -8.33
C LEU A 2 11.61 -8.67 -7.91
N ALA A 3 12.54 -8.72 -8.86
CA ALA A 3 13.94 -9.09 -8.61
C ALA A 3 14.62 -8.20 -7.56
N GLN A 4 14.20 -6.93 -7.37
CA GLN A 4 14.78 -6.07 -6.35
C GLN A 4 14.41 -6.53 -4.94
N TYR A 5 13.15 -6.91 -4.75
CA TYR A 5 12.67 -7.40 -3.46
C TYR A 5 13.22 -8.80 -3.13
N GLU A 6 13.35 -9.66 -4.14
CA GLU A 6 13.92 -11.00 -3.98
C GLU A 6 15.41 -10.95 -3.63
N LEU A 7 16.16 -10.03 -4.26
CA LEU A 7 17.60 -9.87 -4.04
C LEU A 7 17.94 -8.93 -2.89
N GLY A 8 16.96 -8.16 -2.38
CA GLY A 8 17.18 -7.15 -1.35
C GLY A 8 18.08 -6.00 -1.81
N GLU A 9 18.17 -5.77 -3.11
CA GLU A 9 19.00 -4.73 -3.74
C GLU A 9 18.21 -4.01 -4.82
N GLY A 10 18.58 -2.76 -5.09
CA GLY A 10 18.08 -2.03 -6.25
C GLY A 10 17.32 -0.76 -5.88
N PRO A 11 16.94 0.03 -6.89
CA PRO A 11 16.42 1.38 -6.71
C PRO A 11 15.17 1.48 -5.82
N CYS A 12 14.26 0.51 -5.83
CA CYS A 12 13.11 0.44 -4.92
C CYS A 12 13.54 0.17 -3.47
N VAL A 13 14.49 -0.73 -3.27
CA VAL A 13 14.94 -1.14 -1.93
C VAL A 13 15.72 0.00 -1.28
N ASP A 14 16.65 0.60 -2.03
CA ASP A 14 17.39 1.80 -1.61
C ASP A 14 16.47 2.98 -1.39
N ALA A 15 15.51 3.18 -2.30
CA ALA A 15 14.51 4.21 -2.09
C ALA A 15 13.75 3.91 -0.80
N ALA A 16 13.40 2.68 -0.47
CA ALA A 16 12.71 2.34 0.78
C ALA A 16 13.52 2.59 2.07
N THR A 17 14.86 2.66 2.01
CA THR A 17 15.73 2.85 3.18
C THR A 17 16.31 4.26 3.33
N ASP A 18 16.83 4.86 2.24
CA ASP A 18 17.82 5.96 2.34
C ASP A 18 17.33 7.35 1.89
N LEU A 19 16.04 7.53 1.58
CA LEU A 19 15.39 8.84 1.33
C LEU A 19 16.07 9.70 0.25
N ARG A 20 16.63 9.06 -0.79
CA ARG A 20 17.24 9.79 -1.90
C ARG A 20 16.83 9.23 -3.23
N SER A 21 16.52 10.15 -4.15
CA SER A 21 16.46 9.84 -5.57
C SER A 21 17.83 9.37 -6.03
N SER A 22 17.86 8.30 -6.83
CA SER A 22 19.09 7.71 -7.35
C SER A 22 19.05 7.66 -8.87
N VAL A 23 20.21 7.84 -9.48
CA VAL A 23 20.41 7.63 -10.92
C VAL A 23 21.55 6.65 -11.08
N SER A 24 21.38 5.68 -11.97
CA SER A 24 22.43 4.79 -12.45
C SER A 24 22.47 4.88 -13.97
N GLY A 25 23.62 5.30 -14.50
CA GLY A 25 23.87 5.39 -15.94
C GLY A 25 24.19 4.05 -16.60
N SER A 26 24.72 3.10 -15.84
CA SER A 26 24.97 1.72 -16.27
C SER A 26 24.66 0.77 -15.11
N VAL A 27 23.45 0.19 -15.14
CA VAL A 27 22.91 -0.63 -14.06
C VAL A 27 23.71 -1.92 -13.86
N GLY A 28 24.17 -2.55 -14.95
CA GLY A 28 24.99 -3.77 -14.87
C GLY A 28 26.35 -3.58 -14.20
N HIS A 29 26.85 -2.35 -14.20
CA HIS A 29 28.16 -2.00 -13.62
C HIS A 29 28.05 -1.16 -12.35
N ASP A 30 26.84 -0.99 -11.80
CA ASP A 30 26.62 -0.18 -10.61
C ASP A 30 26.99 -0.96 -9.35
N GLY A 31 28.09 -0.56 -8.70
CA GLY A 31 28.58 -1.22 -7.48
C GLY A 31 27.62 -1.14 -6.29
N ARG A 32 26.55 -0.32 -6.34
CA ARG A 32 25.49 -0.32 -5.32
C ARG A 32 24.63 -1.59 -5.37
N TRP A 33 24.50 -2.20 -6.55
CA TRP A 33 23.57 -3.30 -6.81
C TRP A 33 24.28 -4.48 -7.49
N PRO A 34 25.25 -5.13 -6.81
CA PRO A 34 26.08 -6.18 -7.42
C PRO A 34 25.30 -7.43 -7.86
N LEU A 35 24.14 -7.72 -7.26
CA LEU A 35 23.26 -8.82 -7.64
C LEU A 35 22.12 -8.36 -8.54
N TRP A 36 21.46 -7.25 -8.18
CA TRP A 36 20.32 -6.76 -8.96
C TRP A 36 20.72 -6.18 -10.31
N GLY A 37 21.85 -5.47 -10.39
CA GLY A 37 22.33 -4.80 -11.60
C GLY A 37 22.47 -5.74 -12.81
N PRO A 38 23.27 -6.82 -12.71
CA PRO A 38 23.41 -7.80 -13.78
C PRO A 38 22.09 -8.49 -14.15
N ALA A 39 21.23 -8.76 -13.17
CA ALA A 39 19.91 -9.37 -13.41
C ALA A 39 18.98 -8.43 -14.19
N ALA A 40 18.99 -7.13 -13.88
CA ALA A 40 18.24 -6.12 -14.61
C ALA A 40 18.78 -5.91 -16.03
N GLU A 41 20.10 -5.93 -16.18
CA GLU A 41 20.77 -5.83 -17.48
C GLU A 41 20.44 -7.00 -18.40
N ALA A 42 20.37 -8.22 -17.87
CA ALA A 42 19.93 -9.40 -18.61
C ALA A 42 18.49 -9.29 -19.16
N LEU A 43 17.66 -8.43 -18.54
CA LEU A 43 16.31 -8.08 -18.99
C LEU A 43 16.29 -6.85 -19.91
N GLY A 44 17.45 -6.32 -20.28
CA GLY A 44 17.60 -5.17 -21.18
C GLY A 44 17.62 -3.81 -20.50
N VAL A 45 17.58 -3.74 -19.17
CA VAL A 45 17.66 -2.46 -18.43
C VAL A 45 19.12 -2.02 -18.35
N ARG A 46 19.45 -0.91 -19.00
CA ARG A 46 20.80 -0.35 -19.03
C ARG A 46 20.99 0.81 -18.06
N SER A 47 19.96 1.63 -17.86
CA SER A 47 20.00 2.73 -16.89
C SER A 47 18.69 2.84 -16.13
N VAL A 48 18.75 3.44 -14.94
CA VAL A 48 17.57 3.67 -14.10
C VAL A 48 17.65 5.03 -13.41
N LEU A 49 16.51 5.66 -13.27
CA LEU A 49 16.27 6.79 -12.38
C LEU A 49 15.17 6.40 -11.40
N SER A 50 15.44 6.54 -10.12
CA SER A 50 14.47 6.38 -9.04
C SER A 50 14.24 7.72 -8.38
N ALA A 51 13.00 8.21 -8.41
CA ALA A 51 12.56 9.40 -7.70
C ALA A 51 11.72 9.00 -6.48
N ASP A 52 11.98 9.61 -5.33
CA ASP A 52 11.28 9.26 -4.09
C ASP A 52 9.90 9.93 -4.06
N MET A 53 8.85 9.19 -3.72
CA MET A 53 7.47 9.69 -3.67
C MET A 53 7.08 10.02 -2.23
N HIS A 54 7.06 11.32 -1.92
CA HIS A 54 6.74 11.82 -0.59
C HIS A 54 5.28 12.29 -0.49
N GLY A 55 4.56 11.77 0.50
CA GLY A 55 3.31 12.38 0.97
C GLY A 55 3.59 13.46 2.02
N ARG A 56 2.54 14.17 2.44
CA ARG A 56 2.63 15.27 3.44
C ARG A 56 3.34 14.85 4.74
N ASP A 57 3.08 13.65 5.25
CA ASP A 57 3.57 13.20 6.57
C ASP A 57 4.26 11.82 6.54
N ARG A 58 4.36 11.18 5.37
CA ARG A 58 5.00 9.87 5.21
C ARG A 58 5.38 9.59 3.77
N ARG A 59 6.38 8.73 3.57
CA ARG A 59 6.69 8.14 2.26
C ARG A 59 5.52 7.34 1.72
N ILE A 60 5.29 7.46 0.42
CA ILE A 60 4.27 6.72 -0.30
C ILE A 60 4.87 5.59 -1.16
N GLY A 61 6.10 5.78 -1.66
CA GLY A 61 6.86 4.80 -2.43
C GLY A 61 8.01 5.45 -3.21
N ALA A 62 8.37 4.87 -4.36
CA ALA A 62 9.31 5.45 -5.33
C ALA A 62 8.78 5.30 -6.76
N LEU A 63 9.13 6.25 -7.63
CA LEU A 63 8.87 6.22 -9.07
C LEU A 63 10.17 5.82 -9.79
N ASN A 64 10.17 4.65 -10.42
CA ASN A 64 11.30 4.17 -11.20
C ASN A 64 11.07 4.36 -12.69
N LEU A 65 12.05 4.94 -13.37
CA LEU A 65 12.13 5.05 -14.82
C LEU A 65 13.30 4.19 -15.29
N TYR A 66 13.03 3.26 -16.20
CA TYR A 66 14.03 2.36 -16.77
C TYR A 66 14.27 2.70 -18.24
N SER A 67 15.51 2.51 -18.69
CA SER A 67 15.87 2.70 -20.10
C SER A 67 16.74 1.55 -20.59
N THR A 68 16.60 1.23 -21.88
CA THR A 68 17.42 0.25 -22.59
C THR A 68 18.73 0.83 -23.12
N SER A 69 18.99 2.10 -22.84
CA SER A 69 20.23 2.80 -23.21
C SER A 69 20.95 3.28 -21.95
N GLU A 70 22.27 3.28 -21.98
CA GLU A 70 23.10 3.81 -20.89
C GLU A 70 23.07 5.35 -20.84
N ASP A 71 23.33 5.92 -19.66
CA ASP A 71 23.57 7.35 -19.42
C ASP A 71 22.50 8.33 -19.97
N VAL A 72 21.24 7.90 -20.06
CA VAL A 72 20.18 8.75 -20.64
C VAL A 72 19.56 9.76 -19.68
N PHE A 73 19.68 9.53 -18.37
CA PHE A 73 19.00 10.36 -17.37
C PHE A 73 19.87 11.55 -16.99
N THR A 74 19.47 12.74 -17.46
CA THR A 74 20.16 13.99 -17.17
C THR A 74 19.67 14.60 -15.86
N ARG A 75 20.32 15.69 -15.43
CA ARG A 75 19.82 16.50 -14.31
C ARG A 75 18.39 17.01 -14.54
N GLU A 76 18.05 17.36 -15.78
CA GLU A 76 16.69 17.77 -16.14
C GLU A 76 15.70 16.61 -15.99
N SER A 77 16.08 15.40 -16.42
CA SER A 77 15.27 14.19 -16.20
C SER A 77 14.96 13.97 -14.72
N VAL A 78 15.94 14.20 -13.83
CA VAL A 78 15.76 14.10 -12.38
C VAL A 78 14.75 15.12 -11.85
N GLU A 79 14.84 16.38 -12.28
CA GLU A 79 13.90 17.40 -11.81
C GLU A 79 12.47 17.14 -12.31
N ILE A 80 12.31 16.72 -13.57
CA ILE A 80 10.99 16.33 -14.11
C ILE A 80 10.43 15.11 -13.35
N ALA A 81 11.27 14.10 -13.12
CA ALA A 81 10.86 12.89 -12.42
C ALA A 81 10.43 13.16 -10.98
N LYS A 82 11.10 14.10 -10.27
CA LYS A 82 10.67 14.54 -8.93
C LYS A 82 9.29 15.18 -8.95
N VAL A 83 9.03 16.09 -9.89
CA VAL A 83 7.70 16.72 -10.03
C VAL A 83 6.62 15.67 -10.29
N LEU A 84 6.90 14.70 -11.16
CA LEU A 84 5.98 13.61 -11.44
C LEU A 84 5.80 12.68 -10.22
N ALA A 85 6.87 12.41 -9.48
CA ALA A 85 6.85 11.61 -8.25
C ALA A 85 5.98 12.27 -7.19
N ASP A 86 6.10 13.58 -6.97
CA ASP A 86 5.29 14.33 -6.01
C ASP A 86 3.80 14.34 -6.38
N GLN A 87 3.48 14.55 -7.67
CA GLN A 87 2.09 14.48 -8.14
C GLN A 87 1.51 13.07 -7.98
N SER A 88 2.28 12.05 -8.35
CA SER A 88 1.88 10.64 -8.20
C SER A 88 1.66 10.29 -6.73
N ALA A 89 2.54 10.77 -5.84
CA ALA A 89 2.41 10.61 -4.40
C ALA A 89 1.09 11.21 -3.89
N ALA A 90 0.76 12.44 -4.29
CA ALA A 90 -0.49 13.09 -3.90
C ALA A 90 -1.73 12.33 -4.36
N VAL A 91 -1.76 11.86 -5.61
CA VAL A 91 -2.88 11.07 -6.15
C VAL A 91 -3.01 9.73 -5.41
N MET A 92 -1.91 9.01 -5.21
CA MET A 92 -1.92 7.74 -4.47
C MET A 92 -2.37 7.93 -3.01
N ALA A 93 -1.98 9.05 -2.36
CA ALA A 93 -2.46 9.38 -1.03
C ALA A 93 -3.99 9.56 -1.00
N ALA A 94 -4.53 10.31 -1.96
CA ALA A 94 -5.96 10.56 -2.07
C ALA A 94 -6.73 9.26 -2.31
N MET A 95 -6.28 8.41 -3.24
CA MET A 95 -6.90 7.12 -3.51
C MET A 95 -6.91 6.21 -2.29
N ARG A 96 -5.78 6.08 -1.58
CA ARG A 96 -5.70 5.27 -0.34
C ARG A 96 -6.63 5.80 0.75
N ALA A 97 -6.78 7.13 0.86
CA ALA A 97 -7.69 7.74 1.81
C ALA A 97 -9.17 7.46 1.44
N GLU A 98 -9.51 7.54 0.16
CA GLU A 98 -10.84 7.22 -0.35
C GLU A 98 -11.19 5.74 -0.14
N GLU A 99 -10.29 4.82 -0.48
CA GLU A 99 -10.44 3.39 -0.23
C GLU A 99 -10.63 3.09 1.26
N GLY A 100 -9.80 3.69 2.12
CA GLY A 100 -9.91 3.53 3.58
C GLY A 100 -11.24 4.05 4.12
N MET A 101 -11.71 5.20 3.63
CA MET A 101 -13.01 5.76 4.02
C MET A 101 -14.16 4.86 3.56
N ARG A 102 -14.11 4.38 2.31
CA ARG A 102 -15.12 3.46 1.78
C ARG A 102 -15.18 2.16 2.57
N ALA A 103 -14.04 1.54 2.85
CA ALA A 103 -13.96 0.33 3.66
C ALA A 103 -14.50 0.55 5.09
N ALA A 104 -14.24 1.71 5.69
CA ALA A 104 -14.77 2.07 7.01
C ALA A 104 -16.30 2.25 6.99
N LEU A 105 -16.86 2.86 5.93
CA LEU A 105 -18.31 3.00 5.74
C LEU A 105 -19.00 1.65 5.52
N GLU A 106 -18.41 0.77 4.71
CA GLU A 106 -18.91 -0.59 4.48
C GLU A 106 -18.90 -1.39 5.79
N THR A 107 -17.80 -1.32 6.56
CA THR A 107 -17.68 -1.93 7.89
C THR A 107 -18.76 -1.43 8.84
N ARG A 108 -18.95 -0.11 8.93
CA ARG A 108 -19.97 0.51 9.79
C ARG A 108 -21.38 0.09 9.39
N THR A 109 -21.65 -0.03 8.10
CA THR A 109 -22.95 -0.47 7.57
C THR A 109 -23.28 -1.89 8.01
N VAL A 110 -22.36 -2.84 7.82
CA VAL A 110 -22.56 -4.25 8.20
C VAL A 110 -22.75 -4.40 9.71
N ILE A 111 -21.97 -3.68 10.52
CA ILE A 111 -22.10 -3.67 11.98
C ILE A 111 -23.46 -3.10 12.41
N GLY A 112 -23.89 -1.99 11.80
CA GLY A 112 -25.19 -1.37 12.09
C GLY A 112 -26.36 -2.28 11.74
N GLN A 113 -26.28 -3.02 10.63
CA GLN A 113 -27.28 -4.02 10.26
C GLN A 113 -27.36 -5.15 11.29
N ALA A 114 -26.21 -5.69 11.70
CA ALA A 114 -26.12 -6.73 12.73
C ALA A 114 -26.68 -6.24 14.08
N GLN A 115 -26.34 -5.01 14.49
CA GLN A 115 -26.92 -4.39 15.70
C GLN A 115 -28.44 -4.29 15.59
N GLY A 116 -28.97 -3.80 14.46
CA GLY A 116 -30.41 -3.70 14.23
C GLY A 116 -31.14 -5.04 14.33
N MET A 117 -30.54 -6.12 13.79
CA MET A 117 -31.09 -7.47 13.92
C MET A 117 -31.13 -7.97 15.37
N LEU A 118 -30.09 -7.69 16.17
CA LEU A 118 -30.07 -8.05 17.58
C LEU A 118 -31.06 -7.22 18.40
N MET A 119 -31.19 -5.92 18.11
CA MET A 119 -32.16 -5.04 18.73
C MET A 119 -33.59 -5.55 18.50
N GLU A 120 -33.93 -5.88 17.26
CA GLU A 120 -35.25 -6.38 16.89
C GLU A 120 -35.53 -7.75 17.54
N ARG A 121 -34.60 -8.69 17.46
CA ARG A 121 -34.80 -10.08 17.92
C ARG A 121 -34.82 -10.25 19.43
N PHE A 122 -34.04 -9.44 20.16
CA PHE A 122 -33.82 -9.60 21.60
C PHE A 122 -34.28 -8.40 22.43
N GLY A 123 -34.90 -7.38 21.80
CA GLY A 123 -35.35 -6.18 22.50
C GLY A 123 -34.23 -5.36 23.11
N LEU A 124 -33.01 -5.47 22.55
CA LEU A 124 -31.83 -4.78 23.04
C LEU A 124 -31.78 -3.33 22.53
N ASP A 125 -31.14 -2.45 23.29
CA ASP A 125 -30.72 -1.17 22.75
C ASP A 125 -29.45 -1.30 21.89
N ALA A 126 -29.08 -0.23 21.19
CA ALA A 126 -27.93 -0.22 20.29
C ALA A 126 -26.59 -0.52 21.00
N SER A 127 -26.42 -0.05 22.24
CA SER A 127 -25.19 -0.24 23.02
C SER A 127 -25.06 -1.67 23.51
N GLN A 128 -26.18 -2.27 23.94
CA GLN A 128 -26.27 -3.67 24.32
C GLN A 128 -25.99 -4.59 23.12
N ALA A 129 -26.63 -4.33 21.97
CA ALA A 129 -26.40 -5.09 20.73
C ALA A 129 -24.93 -5.01 20.28
N PHE A 130 -24.30 -3.83 20.35
CA PHE A 130 -22.87 -3.69 20.05
C PHE A 130 -22.00 -4.49 21.02
N SER A 131 -22.35 -4.48 22.31
CA SER A 131 -21.62 -5.22 23.35
C SER A 131 -21.67 -6.72 23.12
N VAL A 132 -22.79 -7.25 22.60
CA VAL A 132 -22.90 -8.66 22.19
C VAL A 132 -21.93 -8.98 21.05
N LEU A 133 -21.95 -8.20 19.97
CA LEU A 133 -21.01 -8.39 18.84
C LEU A 133 -19.56 -8.30 19.27
N ARG A 134 -19.24 -7.32 20.14
CA ARG A 134 -17.89 -7.12 20.68
C ARG A 134 -17.43 -8.29 21.54
N ARG A 135 -18.30 -8.80 22.42
CA ARG A 135 -17.99 -9.95 23.26
C ARG A 135 -17.68 -11.17 22.40
N PHE A 136 -18.51 -11.45 21.40
CA PHE A 136 -18.27 -12.58 20.50
C PHE A 136 -16.97 -12.43 19.69
N SER A 137 -16.67 -11.23 19.21
CA SER A 137 -15.40 -10.91 18.55
C SER A 137 -14.20 -11.20 19.45
N GLN A 138 -14.26 -10.81 20.72
CA GLN A 138 -13.18 -11.01 21.70
C GLN A 138 -13.04 -12.48 22.11
N ASP A 139 -14.15 -13.13 22.45
CA ASP A 139 -14.17 -14.53 22.93
C ASP A 139 -13.65 -15.51 21.85
N ASN A 140 -13.81 -15.16 20.56
CA ASN A 140 -13.39 -16.00 19.44
C ASN A 140 -12.16 -15.47 18.67
N ASN A 141 -11.60 -14.33 19.08
CA ASN A 141 -10.49 -13.65 18.40
C ASN A 141 -10.72 -13.44 16.88
N ILE A 142 -11.94 -13.08 16.51
CA ILE A 142 -12.32 -12.75 15.12
C ILE A 142 -12.71 -11.28 15.02
N ARG A 143 -12.50 -10.65 13.86
CA ARG A 143 -12.77 -9.21 13.71
C ARG A 143 -14.27 -8.97 13.86
N LEU A 144 -14.64 -7.89 14.53
CA LEU A 144 -16.05 -7.54 14.79
C LEU A 144 -16.88 -7.43 13.51
N VAL A 145 -16.30 -6.92 12.41
CA VAL A 145 -16.97 -6.86 11.11
C VAL A 145 -17.29 -8.25 10.55
N ASP A 146 -16.44 -9.25 10.80
CA ASP A 146 -16.67 -10.62 10.36
C ASP A 146 -17.79 -11.27 11.18
N VAL A 147 -17.85 -11.02 12.50
CA VAL A 147 -18.97 -11.43 13.37
C VAL A 147 -20.28 -10.86 12.84
N ALA A 148 -20.31 -9.56 12.57
CA ALA A 148 -21.47 -8.88 12.04
C ALA A 148 -21.88 -9.45 10.68
N GLY A 149 -20.92 -9.70 9.79
CA GLY A 149 -21.16 -10.34 8.49
C GLY A 149 -21.72 -11.76 8.60
N GLN A 150 -21.23 -12.56 9.55
CA GLN A 150 -21.77 -13.89 9.84
C GLN A 150 -23.22 -13.81 10.35
N LEU A 151 -23.52 -12.90 11.27
CA LEU A 151 -24.89 -12.70 11.75
C LEU A 151 -25.83 -12.25 10.63
N VAL A 152 -25.40 -11.29 9.79
CA VAL A 152 -26.21 -10.78 8.67
C VAL A 152 -26.48 -11.86 7.63
N SER A 153 -25.48 -12.70 7.31
CA SER A 153 -25.61 -13.75 6.29
C SER A 153 -26.39 -14.98 6.78
N THR A 154 -26.11 -15.45 7.99
CA THR A 154 -26.71 -16.69 8.52
C THR A 154 -28.03 -16.45 9.26
N ARG A 155 -28.30 -15.20 9.68
CA ARG A 155 -29.39 -14.82 10.59
C ARG A 155 -29.34 -15.54 11.96
N ALA A 156 -28.24 -16.21 12.25
CA ALA A 156 -27.95 -16.84 13.52
C ALA A 156 -26.81 -16.07 14.19
N ILE A 157 -26.88 -15.97 15.52
CA ILE A 157 -25.68 -15.57 16.26
C ILE A 157 -24.73 -16.77 16.17
N PRO A 158 -23.50 -16.59 15.64
CA PRO A 158 -22.50 -17.64 15.67
C PRO A 158 -22.16 -18.07 17.10
#